data_AF-A0A0V8J8W9-F1
#
_entry.id   AF-A0A0V8J8W9-F1
#
_cell.length_a   1.000
_cell.length_b   1.000
_cell.length_c   1.000
_cell.angle_alpha   90.00
_cell.angle_beta   90.00
_cell.angle_gamma   90.00
#
_symmetry.space_group_name_H-M   'P 1'
#
loop_
_entity.id
_entity.type
_entity.pdbx_description
1 polymer ?
#
loop_
_entity_poly.entity_id
_entity_poly.type
_entity_poly.pdbx_seq_one_letter_code
_entity_poly.pdbx_strand_id
1 'polypeptide(L)' 'MSEIKWLLDKTLEELDITRNALAVDAKVRPATIQDMVNGLPKRVEFKTLLAILDSLNGMKTKRGITRDIEISDIFIYKK' A
#
# COMPACT_ATOMS: atom_id res chain seq x y z
N MET A 1 14.42 -11.80 16.10
CA MET A 1 15.12 -11.38 14.86
C MET A 1 14.31 -10.25 14.30
N SER A 2 14.94 -9.12 13.99
CA SER A 2 14.18 -8.00 13.47
C SER A 2 13.82 -8.19 12.00
N GLU A 3 12.59 -7.87 11.63
CA GLU A 3 12.07 -8.02 10.27
C GLU A 3 11.20 -6.82 9.83
N ILE A 4 11.09 -6.62 8.52
CA ILE A 4 10.06 -5.75 7.93
C ILE A 4 8.84 -6.61 7.66
N LYS A 5 7.71 -6.28 8.29
CA LYS A 5 6.43 -6.90 8.04
C LYS A 5 5.63 -6.04 7.06
N TRP A 6 5.30 -6.61 5.91
CA TRP A 6 4.43 -6.00 4.92
C TRP A 6 2.95 -6.14 5.31
N LEU A 7 2.19 -5.07 5.13
CA LEU A 7 0.80 -4.94 5.56
C LEU A 7 -0.15 -4.47 4.45
N LEU A 8 0.38 -4.12 3.27
CA LEU A 8 -0.41 -3.57 2.16
C LEU A 8 -1.62 -4.43 1.79
N ASP A 9 -1.53 -5.76 1.81
CA ASP A 9 -2.67 -6.66 1.54
C ASP A 9 -3.82 -6.40 2.50
N LYS A 10 -3.52 -6.29 3.80
CA LYS A 10 -4.53 -6.04 4.84
C LYS A 10 -5.16 -4.67 4.70
N THR A 11 -4.36 -3.68 4.35
CA THR A 11 -4.85 -2.32 4.11
C THR A 11 -5.77 -2.29 2.89
N LEU A 12 -5.46 -3.04 1.84
CA LEU A 12 -6.34 -3.18 0.67
C LEU A 12 -7.66 -3.90 1.02
N GLU A 13 -7.60 -4.94 1.85
CA GLU A 13 -8.79 -5.64 2.38
C GLU A 13 -9.66 -4.71 3.23
N GLU A 14 -9.07 -3.97 4.18
CA GLU A 14 -9.78 -3.02 5.04
C GLU A 14 -10.48 -1.92 4.22
N LEU A 15 -9.81 -1.46 3.16
CA LEU A 15 -10.32 -0.41 2.30
C LEU A 15 -11.25 -0.94 1.19
N ASP A 16 -11.46 -2.25 1.05
CA ASP A 16 -12.18 -2.84 -0.10
C ASP A 16 -11.67 -2.30 -1.45
N ILE A 17 -10.34 -2.35 -1.64
CA ILE A 17 -9.63 -1.91 -2.84
C ILE A 17 -8.91 -3.09 -3.46
N THR A 18 -9.12 -3.31 -4.76
CA THR A 18 -8.36 -4.32 -5.49
C THR A 18 -6.93 -3.84 -5.79
N ARG A 19 -5.98 -4.78 -5.84
CA ARG A 19 -4.58 -4.49 -6.23
C ARG A 19 -4.47 -3.75 -7.56
N ASN A 20 -5.33 -4.12 -8.52
CA ASN A 20 -5.35 -3.48 -9.83
C ASN A 20 -5.89 -2.05 -9.77
N ALA A 21 -6.94 -1.80 -8.97
CA ALA A 21 -7.46 -0.44 -8.78
C ALA A 21 -6.37 0.49 -8.22
N LEU A 22 -5.64 0.03 -7.19
CA LEU A 22 -4.50 0.78 -6.64
C LEU A 22 -3.42 1.03 -7.71
N ALA A 23 -3.05 0.00 -8.48
CA ALA A 23 -2.03 0.13 -9.52
C ALA A 23 -2.38 1.19 -10.57
N VAL A 24 -3.64 1.21 -11.02
CA VAL A 24 -4.13 2.18 -12.01
C VAL A 24 -4.10 3.59 -11.47
N ASP A 25 -4.64 3.82 -10.28
CA ASP A 25 -4.78 5.16 -9.69
C ASP A 25 -3.43 5.74 -9.26
N ALA A 26 -2.59 4.94 -8.59
CA ALA A 26 -1.24 5.31 -8.19
C ALA A 26 -0.27 5.43 -9.39
N LYS A 27 -0.68 5.00 -10.60
CA LYS A 27 0.17 4.91 -11.79
C LYS A 27 1.44 4.07 -11.55
N VAL A 28 1.30 3.02 -10.74
CA VAL A 28 2.36 2.06 -10.41
C VAL A 28 2.11 0.78 -11.18
N ARG A 29 3.17 0.16 -11.71
CA ARG A 29 3.05 -1.10 -12.46
C ARG A 29 2.37 -2.18 -11.58
N PRO A 30 1.38 -2.93 -12.09
CA PRO A 30 0.69 -3.95 -11.30
C PRO A 30 1.63 -4.97 -10.64
N ALA A 31 2.70 -5.37 -11.32
CA ALA A 31 3.71 -6.27 -10.77
C ALA A 31 4.38 -5.70 -9.50
N THR A 32 4.63 -4.39 -9.45
CA THR A 32 5.21 -3.74 -8.27
C THR A 32 4.24 -3.75 -7.09
N ILE A 33 2.96 -3.47 -7.32
CA ILE A 33 1.93 -3.61 -6.27
C ILE A 33 1.85 -5.06 -5.78
N GLN A 34 1.87 -6.03 -6.71
CA GLN A 34 1.81 -7.44 -6.39
C GLN A 34 3.01 -7.90 -5.55
N ASP A 35 4.23 -7.46 -5.87
CA ASP A 35 5.43 -7.75 -5.09
C ASP A 35 5.35 -7.17 -3.67
N MET A 36 4.87 -5.92 -3.53
CA MET A 36 4.70 -5.26 -2.23
C MET A 36 3.64 -5.95 -1.36
N VAL A 37 2.52 -6.34 -1.96
CA VAL A 37 1.46 -7.10 -1.28
C VAL A 37 1.98 -8.45 -0.78
N ASN A 38 2.76 -9.15 -1.59
CA ASN A 38 3.37 -10.42 -1.22
C ASN A 38 4.55 -10.27 -0.24
N GLY A 39 4.99 -9.04 0.05
CA GLY A 39 6.14 -8.76 0.89
C GLY A 39 7.49 -9.15 0.30
N LEU A 40 7.58 -9.20 -1.03
CA LEU A 40 8.77 -9.58 -1.78
C LEU A 40 9.40 -8.45 -2.64
N PRO A 41 9.23 -7.14 -2.34
CA PRO A 41 9.81 -6.12 -3.21
C PRO A 41 11.33 -6.10 -3.08
N LYS A 42 12.04 -6.17 -4.22
CA LYS A 42 13.51 -6.07 -4.27
C LYS A 42 14.03 -4.67 -3.93
N ARG A 43 13.22 -3.65 -4.23
CA ARG A 43 13.51 -2.23 -4.01
C ARG A 43 12.20 -1.47 -4.02
N VAL A 44 12.07 -0.47 -3.15
CA VAL A 44 10.97 0.49 -3.22
C VAL A 44 11.55 1.89 -3.19
N GLU A 45 11.14 2.73 -4.13
CA GLU A 45 11.51 4.14 -4.16
C GLU A 45 10.50 4.96 -3.36
N PHE A 46 10.94 6.01 -2.66
CA PHE A 46 10.04 6.89 -1.91
C PHE A 46 8.94 7.50 -2.78
N LYS A 47 9.23 7.85 -4.03
CA LYS A 47 8.22 8.36 -4.98
C LYS A 47 7.08 7.34 -5.20
N THR A 48 7.40 6.05 -5.19
CA THR A 48 6.42 4.98 -5.34
C THR A 48 5.58 4.84 -4.07
N LEU A 49 6.20 4.94 -2.89
CA LEU A 49 5.47 4.94 -1.62
C LEU A 49 4.52 6.13 -1.52
N LEU A 50 4.97 7.34 -1.88
CA LEU A 50 4.13 8.54 -1.90
C LEU A 50 2.94 8.37 -2.84
N ALA A 51 3.17 7.90 -4.08
CA ALA A 51 2.09 7.67 -5.04
C ALA A 51 1.05 6.66 -4.52
N ILE A 52 1.49 5.61 -3.83
CA ILE A 52 0.60 4.62 -3.22
C ILE A 52 -0.19 5.25 -2.06
N LEU A 53 0.48 5.98 -1.16
CA LEU A 53 -0.17 6.62 -0.01
C LEU A 53 -1.19 7.67 -0.44
N ASP A 54 -0.87 8.52 -1.41
CA ASP A 54 -1.77 9.53 -1.95
C ASP A 54 -2.99 8.86 -2.60
N SER A 55 -2.77 7.79 -3.35
CA SER A 55 -3.84 7.00 -3.97
C SER A 55 -4.76 6.36 -2.94
N LEU A 56 -4.21 5.69 -1.92
CA LEU A 56 -4.98 5.08 -0.84
C LEU A 56 -5.79 6.14 -0.06
N ASN A 57 -5.18 7.28 0.26
CA ASN A 57 -5.86 8.38 0.94
C ASN A 57 -6.95 9.04 0.07
N GLY A 58 -6.75 9.10 -1.25
CA GLY A 58 -7.78 9.54 -2.20
C GLY A 58 -8.95 8.54 -2.30
N MET A 59 -8.65 7.24 -2.24
CA MET A 59 -9.66 6.18 -2.35
C MET A 59 -10.47 5.93 -1.07
N LYS A 60 -9.88 6.10 0.13
CA LYS A 60 -10.58 5.92 1.41
C LYS A 60 -11.75 6.89 1.57
N THR A 61 -11.59 8.12 1.06
CA THR A 61 -12.58 9.20 1.20
C THR A 61 -13.87 8.85 0.48
N LYS A 62 -13.76 8.17 -0.68
CA LYS A 62 -14.90 7.68 -1.45
C LYS A 62 -15.68 6.56 -0.76
N ARG A 63 -15.09 5.94 0.26
CA ARG A 63 -15.64 4.78 1.00
C ARG A 63 -16.05 5.13 2.42
N GLY A 64 -16.06 6.42 2.79
CA GLY A 64 -16.48 6.88 4.11
C GLY A 64 -15.48 6.57 5.23
N ILE A 65 -14.24 6.20 4.89
CA ILE A 65 -13.20 5.91 5.87
C ILE A 65 -12.49 7.22 6.23
N THR A 66 -12.49 7.55 7.51
CA THR A 66 -12.01 8.85 8.02
C THR A 66 -10.54 8.83 8.45
N ARG A 67 -10.02 7.68 8.90
CA ARG A 67 -8.60 7.56 9.32
C ARG A 67 -7.65 7.81 8.16
N ASP A 68 -6.54 8.50 8.38
CA ASP A 68 -5.47 8.62 7.38
C ASP A 68 -4.72 7.29 7.20
N ILE A 69 -4.30 7.06 5.96
CA ILE A 69 -3.45 5.93 5.60
C ILE A 69 -2.00 6.41 5.66
N GLU A 70 -1.21 5.76 6.50
CA GLU A 70 0.18 6.11 6.80
C GLU A 70 1.14 5.05 6.27
N ILE A 71 2.45 5.33 6.33
CA ILE A 71 3.47 4.37 5.87
C ILE A 71 3.41 3.03 6.63
N SER A 72 2.96 3.05 7.89
CA SER A 72 2.75 1.84 8.69
C SER A 72 1.65 0.93 8.16
N ASP A 73 0.72 1.46 7.36
CA ASP A 73 -0.28 0.65 6.65
C ASP A 73 0.33 -0.08 5.43
N ILE A 74 1.54 0.28 5.01
CA ILE A 74 2.28 -0.42 3.94
C ILE A 74 3.21 -1.46 4.55
N PHE A 75 4.04 -1.06 5.53
CA PHE A 75 4.94 -1.96 6.24
C PHE A 75 5.35 -1.40 7.61
N ILE A 76 5.76 -2.28 8.51
CA ILE A 76 6.29 -1.92 9.84
C ILE A 76 7.59 -2.68 10.12
N TYR A 77 8.44 -2.09 10.95
CA TYR A 77 9.58 -2.78 11.55
C TYR A 77 9.14 -3.50 12.83
N LYS A 78 9.49 -4.78 12.95
CA LYS A 78 9.32 -5.58 14.17
C LYS A 78 10.67 -6.04 14.67
N LYS A 79 10.89 -5.99 15.98
CA LYS A 79 12.15 -6.41 16.63
C LYS A 79 12.03 -7.80 17.25
#